data_AF-A0A162LA97-F1
#
_entry.id   AF-A0A162LA97-F1
#
_cell.length_a   1.000
_cell.length_b   1.000
_cell.length_c   1.000
_cell.angle_alpha   90.00
_cell.angle_beta   90.00
_cell.angle_gamma   90.00
#
_symmetry.space_group_name_H-M   'P 1'
#
loop_
_entity.id
_entity.type
_entity.pdbx_description
1 polymer ?
#
loop_
_entity_poly.entity_id
_entity_poly.type
_entity_poly.pdbx_seq_one_letter_code
_entity_poly.pdbx_strand_id
1 'polypeptide(L)'
;MGEWLELPVSEEELNDCMRRIGIDGEEYEEYFITDYETDVDGLEIGEYSNLENLNDLAELLESLTEYDLKKVSSIIEWQGLELSEAIENLDNYNLNESVTNDEELGEYWLFESGCYEIPENLVPYIDCEKFGRELAMNGNGFMSNNGWIEEY
;
A
#
# COMPACT_ATOMS: atom_id res chain seq x y z
N MET A 1 -30.98 4.87 6.26
CA MET A 1 -30.50 6.01 5.44
C MET A 1 -28.99 5.89 5.40
N GLY A 2 -28.33 6.37 4.34
CA GLY A 2 -26.88 6.31 4.21
C GLY A 2 -26.38 7.59 3.54
N GLU A 3 -25.15 7.96 3.83
CA GLU A 3 -24.50 9.16 3.33
C GLU A 3 -23.02 8.84 3.06
N TRP A 4 -22.48 9.37 1.97
CA TRP A 4 -21.05 9.30 1.69
C TRP A 4 -20.31 10.35 2.52
N LEU A 5 -19.19 9.97 3.12
CA LEU A 5 -18.33 10.83 3.92
C LEU A 5 -16.88 10.68 3.43
N GLU A 6 -16.30 11.77 2.95
CA GLU A 6 -14.90 11.83 2.50
C GLU A 6 -14.02 12.13 3.70
N LEU A 7 -13.13 11.21 4.07
CA LEU A 7 -12.22 11.35 5.20
C LEU A 7 -10.86 11.90 4.71
N PRO A 8 -10.14 12.67 5.53
CA PRO A 8 -10.47 13.01 6.92
C PRO A 8 -11.47 14.18 7.07
N VAL A 9 -12.22 14.18 8.16
CA VAL A 9 -13.18 15.23 8.56
C VAL A 9 -12.98 15.63 10.02
N SER A 10 -13.50 16.81 10.37
CA SER A 10 -13.56 17.23 11.76
C SER A 10 -14.58 16.43 12.58
N GLU A 11 -14.41 16.39 13.90
CA GLU A 11 -15.36 15.76 14.84
C GLU A 11 -16.79 16.36 14.71
N GLU A 12 -16.90 17.65 14.39
CA GLU A 12 -18.19 18.30 14.17
C GLU A 12 -18.88 17.77 12.89
N GLU A 13 -18.13 17.64 11.79
CA GLU A 13 -18.63 17.11 10.52
C GLU A 13 -19.01 15.63 10.62
N LEU A 14 -18.23 14.84 11.36
CA LEU A 14 -18.52 13.44 11.65
C LEU A 14 -19.84 13.29 12.42
N ASN A 15 -20.00 14.05 13.50
CA ASN A 15 -21.22 14.05 14.31
C ASN A 15 -22.44 14.58 13.54
N ASP A 16 -22.23 15.58 12.69
CA ASP A 16 -23.26 16.09 11.79
C ASP A 16 -23.71 15.01 10.79
N CYS A 17 -22.79 14.25 10.22
CA CYS A 17 -23.08 13.12 9.34
C CYS A 17 -23.90 12.05 10.06
N MET A 18 -23.45 11.62 11.25
CA MET A 18 -24.15 10.64 12.09
C MET A 18 -25.60 11.06 12.37
N ARG A 19 -25.83 12.33 12.75
CA ARG A 19 -27.17 12.86 12.97
C ARG A 19 -28.04 12.86 11.70
N ARG A 20 -27.46 13.14 10.53
CA ARG A 20 -28.19 13.13 9.24
C ARG A 20 -28.66 11.73 8.84
N ILE A 21 -27.86 10.70 9.11
CA ILE A 21 -28.25 9.31 8.84
C ILE A 21 -29.18 8.71 9.92
N GLY A 22 -29.39 9.44 11.03
CA GLY A 22 -30.32 9.10 12.09
C GLY A 22 -29.69 8.41 13.29
N ILE A 23 -28.36 8.46 13.42
CA ILE A 23 -27.64 8.01 14.61
C ILE A 23 -27.59 9.19 15.59
N ASP A 24 -28.38 9.09 16.67
CA ASP A 24 -28.56 10.14 17.67
C ASP A 24 -28.00 9.77 19.05
N GLY A 25 -27.54 8.53 19.22
CA GLY A 25 -27.05 8.03 20.50
C GLY A 25 -28.15 7.77 21.55
N GLU A 26 -29.43 7.80 21.14
CA GLU A 26 -30.58 7.52 22.02
C GLU A 26 -31.43 6.35 21.51
N GLU A 27 -31.96 6.42 20.28
CA GLU A 27 -32.79 5.35 19.68
C GLU A 27 -31.98 4.47 18.71
N TYR A 28 -31.01 5.06 18.00
CA TYR A 28 -30.17 4.36 17.04
C TYR A 28 -28.70 4.66 17.31
N GLU A 29 -27.97 3.66 17.79
CA GLU A 29 -26.54 3.75 18.10
C GLU A 29 -25.65 3.02 17.07
N GLU A 30 -26.24 2.15 16.24
CA GLU A 30 -25.48 1.29 15.33
C GLU A 30 -25.46 1.85 13.90
N TYR A 31 -24.26 2.01 13.35
CA TYR A 31 -24.01 2.23 11.92
C TYR A 31 -23.17 1.08 11.36
N PHE A 32 -23.16 0.95 10.04
CA PHE A 32 -22.26 0.05 9.33
C PHE A 32 -21.87 0.67 7.99
N ILE A 33 -20.65 0.36 7.55
CA ILE A 33 -20.11 0.78 6.27
C ILE A 33 -20.66 -0.17 5.20
N THR A 34 -21.27 0.40 4.17
CA THR A 34 -21.87 -0.39 3.07
C THR A 34 -21.01 -0.44 1.81
N ASP A 35 -20.17 0.57 1.62
CA ASP A 35 -19.29 0.72 0.48
C ASP A 35 -18.18 1.74 0.82
N TYR A 36 -17.07 1.71 0.10
CA TYR A 36 -15.96 2.66 0.26
C TYR A 36 -15.13 2.79 -1.03
N GLU A 37 -14.44 3.92 -1.16
CA GLU A 37 -13.45 4.18 -2.22
C GLU A 37 -12.16 4.66 -1.58
N THR A 38 -11.00 4.22 -2.08
CA THR A 38 -9.68 4.57 -1.52
C THR A 38 -8.60 4.54 -2.61
N ASP A 39 -7.59 5.39 -2.45
CA ASP A 39 -6.39 5.41 -3.30
C ASP A 39 -5.32 4.38 -2.85
N VAL A 40 -5.56 3.66 -1.75
CA VAL A 40 -4.66 2.60 -1.26
C VAL A 40 -5.10 1.25 -1.80
N ASP A 41 -4.41 0.75 -2.83
CA ASP A 41 -4.66 -0.57 -3.39
C ASP A 41 -4.48 -1.67 -2.34
N GLY A 42 -5.41 -2.63 -2.33
CA GLY A 42 -5.39 -3.77 -1.40
C GLY A 42 -5.97 -3.47 -0.02
N LEU A 43 -6.36 -2.22 0.28
CA LEU A 43 -7.00 -1.87 1.56
C LEU A 43 -8.41 -2.48 1.65
N GLU A 44 -8.64 -3.27 2.71
CA GLU A 44 -9.94 -3.83 3.05
C GLU A 44 -10.57 -3.12 4.25
N ILE A 45 -11.76 -2.54 4.07
CA ILE A 45 -12.52 -1.92 5.16
C ILE A 45 -13.72 -2.81 5.49
N GLY A 46 -13.76 -3.28 6.75
CA GLY A 46 -14.89 -4.07 7.25
C GLY A 46 -16.15 -3.23 7.49
N GLU A 47 -17.31 -3.88 7.39
CA GLU A 47 -18.63 -3.24 7.61
C GLU A 47 -18.76 -2.59 9.01
N TYR A 48 -18.01 -3.09 9.99
CA TYR A 48 -18.00 -2.62 11.37
C TYR A 48 -16.70 -1.91 11.76
N SER A 49 -15.90 -1.46 10.79
CA SER A 49 -14.72 -0.66 11.07
C SER A 49 -15.10 0.63 11.79
N ASN A 50 -14.29 1.01 12.78
CA ASN A 50 -14.52 2.21 13.56
C ASN A 50 -14.20 3.45 12.71
N LEU A 51 -15.18 4.35 12.55
CA LEU A 51 -15.05 5.50 11.68
C LEU A 51 -14.07 6.57 12.20
N GLU A 52 -13.89 6.71 13.52
CA GLU A 52 -12.87 7.59 14.09
C GLU A 52 -11.46 7.06 13.76
N ASN A 53 -11.24 5.75 13.90
CA ASN A 53 -9.98 5.13 13.47
C ASN A 53 -9.73 5.31 11.97
N LEU A 54 -10.76 5.16 11.12
CA LEU A 54 -10.63 5.41 9.69
C LEU A 54 -10.31 6.87 9.39
N ASN A 55 -10.86 7.81 10.17
CA ASN A 55 -10.58 9.23 10.05
C ASN A 55 -9.12 9.54 10.40
N ASP A 56 -8.63 9.00 11.51
CA ASP A 56 -7.22 9.13 11.92
C ASP A 56 -6.27 8.54 10.87
N LEU A 57 -6.62 7.38 10.30
CA LEU A 57 -5.86 6.76 9.22
C LEU A 57 -5.85 7.62 7.95
N ALA A 58 -6.98 8.23 7.60
CA ALA A 58 -7.06 9.14 6.46
C ALA A 58 -6.20 10.40 6.67
N GLU A 59 -6.15 10.96 7.88
CA GLU A 59 -5.23 12.06 8.21
C GLU A 59 -3.76 11.65 8.05
N LEU A 60 -3.41 10.43 8.47
CA LEU A 60 -2.06 9.90 8.27
C LEU A 60 -1.74 9.77 6.79
N LEU A 61 -2.67 9.25 5.99
CA LEU A 61 -2.53 9.09 4.54
C LEU A 61 -2.35 10.43 3.81
N GLU A 62 -3.09 11.48 4.18
CA GLU A 62 -2.94 12.82 3.57
C GLU A 62 -1.54 13.41 3.78
N SER A 63 -0.83 12.98 4.83
CA SER A 63 0.53 13.44 5.10
C SER A 63 1.61 12.74 4.26
N LEU A 64 1.26 11.63 3.61
CA LEU A 64 2.19 10.81 2.82
C LEU A 64 2.37 11.37 1.40
N THR A 65 3.55 11.12 0.83
CA THR A 65 3.79 11.44 -0.58
C THR A 65 3.16 10.39 -1.49
N GLU A 66 2.98 10.69 -2.79
CA GLU A 66 2.50 9.69 -3.77
C GLU A 66 3.39 8.42 -3.79
N TYR A 67 4.70 8.60 -3.62
CA TYR A 67 5.65 7.48 -3.51
C TYR A 67 5.37 6.63 -2.26
N ASP A 68 5.16 7.27 -1.11
CA ASP A 68 4.87 6.58 0.13
C ASP A 68 3.52 5.86 0.07
N LEU A 69 2.50 6.44 -0.58
CA LEU A 69 1.21 5.78 -0.79
C LEU A 69 1.36 4.49 -1.61
N LYS A 70 2.09 4.54 -2.73
CA LYS A 70 2.38 3.33 -3.53
C LYS A 70 3.14 2.29 -2.72
N LYS A 71 4.07 2.75 -1.87
CA LYS A 71 4.83 1.88 -0.97
C LYS A 71 3.94 1.23 0.09
N VAL A 72 3.02 1.96 0.72
CA VAL A 72 1.98 1.41 1.63
C VAL A 72 1.17 0.34 0.91
N SER A 73 0.62 0.64 -0.27
CA SER A 73 -0.17 -0.32 -1.05
C SER A 73 0.62 -1.59 -1.37
N SER A 74 1.91 -1.44 -1.71
CA SER A 74 2.80 -2.56 -2.00
C SER A 74 3.09 -3.44 -0.78
N ILE A 75 3.21 -2.83 0.41
CA ILE A 75 3.39 -3.55 1.68
C ILE A 75 2.12 -4.35 2.01
N ILE A 76 0.94 -3.73 1.86
CA ILE A 76 -0.35 -4.41 2.09
C ILE A 76 -0.51 -5.57 1.11
N GLU A 77 -0.20 -5.39 -0.17
CA GLU A 77 -0.27 -6.46 -1.18
C GLU A 77 0.69 -7.63 -0.86
N TRP A 78 1.92 -7.33 -0.41
CA TRP A 78 2.91 -8.35 -0.09
C TRP A 78 2.59 -9.11 1.20
N GLN A 79 2.35 -8.38 2.28
CA GLN A 79 2.33 -8.93 3.64
C GLN A 79 0.91 -9.12 4.19
N GLY A 80 -0.10 -8.51 3.56
CA GLY A 80 -1.48 -8.50 4.07
C GLY A 80 -1.60 -7.76 5.40
N LEU A 81 -0.76 -6.75 5.63
CA LEU A 81 -0.78 -5.96 6.86
C LEU A 81 -1.97 -4.99 6.87
N GLU A 82 -2.40 -4.64 8.08
CA GLU A 82 -3.34 -3.54 8.29
C GLU A 82 -2.70 -2.21 7.90
N LEU A 83 -3.52 -1.24 7.49
CA LEU A 83 -3.05 0.06 7.00
C LEU A 83 -2.10 0.77 8.00
N SER A 84 -2.47 0.78 9.28
CA SER A 84 -1.64 1.37 10.34
C SER A 84 -0.26 0.72 10.41
N GLU A 85 -0.21 -0.61 10.39
CA GLU A 85 1.05 -1.37 10.44
C GLU A 85 1.90 -1.14 9.18
N ALA A 86 1.28 -1.03 8.01
CA ALA A 86 1.98 -0.71 6.76
C ALA A 86 2.62 0.70 6.81
N ILE A 87 1.89 1.70 7.31
CA ILE A 87 2.39 3.08 7.48
C ILE A 87 3.54 3.12 8.49
N GLU A 88 3.39 2.46 9.65
CA GLU A 88 4.41 2.44 10.70
C GLU A 88 5.73 1.79 10.25
N ASN A 89 5.66 0.84 9.32
CA ASN A 89 6.82 0.12 8.81
C ASN A 89 7.41 0.71 7.52
N LEU A 90 6.92 1.84 7.01
CA LEU A 90 7.36 2.41 5.72
C LEU A 90 8.88 2.49 5.57
N ASP A 91 9.61 2.87 6.62
CA ASP A 91 11.06 3.04 6.59
C ASP A 91 11.84 1.71 6.46
N ASN A 92 11.20 0.57 6.75
CA ASN A 92 11.82 -0.76 6.63
C ASN A 92 11.82 -1.31 5.20
N TYR A 93 11.07 -0.67 4.30
CA TYR A 93 10.92 -1.14 2.92
C TYR A 93 11.60 -0.19 1.93
N ASN A 94 11.77 -0.65 0.70
CA ASN A 94 12.15 0.15 -0.44
C ASN A 94 11.35 -0.26 -1.65
N LEU A 95 10.71 0.71 -2.32
CA LEU A 95 9.96 0.46 -3.54
C LEU A 95 10.75 0.97 -4.75
N ASN A 96 11.02 0.07 -5.70
CA ASN A 96 11.57 0.40 -7.00
C ASN A 96 10.46 0.36 -8.07
N GLU A 97 9.85 1.52 -8.33
CA GLU A 97 8.73 1.68 -9.27
C GLU A 97 9.10 1.34 -10.73
N SER A 98 10.39 1.34 -11.09
CA SER A 98 10.81 1.04 -12.47
C SER A 98 10.98 -0.46 -12.75
N VAL A 99 10.81 -1.31 -11.74
CA VAL A 99 10.93 -2.76 -11.87
C VAL A 99 9.55 -3.39 -11.77
N THR A 100 9.01 -3.83 -12.90
CA THR A 100 7.63 -4.30 -13.03
C THR A 100 7.53 -5.78 -13.46
N ASN A 101 8.67 -6.42 -13.74
CA ASN A 101 8.72 -7.82 -14.14
C ASN A 101 10.08 -8.46 -13.80
N ASP A 102 10.17 -9.79 -13.96
CA ASP A 102 11.36 -10.58 -13.65
C ASP A 102 12.59 -10.18 -14.48
N GLU A 103 12.42 -9.74 -15.73
CA GLU A 103 13.54 -9.31 -16.59
C GLU A 103 14.15 -8.01 -16.07
N GLU A 104 13.31 -7.01 -15.80
CA GLU A 104 13.72 -5.72 -15.23
C GLU A 104 14.36 -5.89 -13.84
N LEU A 105 13.85 -6.80 -13.01
CA LEU A 105 14.44 -7.10 -11.71
C LEU A 105 15.84 -7.69 -11.87
N GLY A 106 16.00 -8.59 -12.85
CA GLY A 106 17.29 -9.16 -13.18
C GLY A 106 18.29 -8.11 -13.66
N GLU A 107 17.87 -7.24 -14.58
CA GLU A 107 18.69 -6.13 -15.09
C GLU A 107 19.11 -5.16 -13.99
N TYR A 108 18.18 -4.75 -13.13
CA TYR A 108 18.44 -3.89 -11.98
C TYR A 108 19.55 -4.47 -11.11
N TRP A 109 19.40 -5.73 -10.66
CA TRP A 109 20.39 -6.34 -9.78
C TRP A 109 21.73 -6.58 -10.47
N LEU A 110 21.74 -7.05 -11.71
CA LEU A 110 22.98 -7.43 -12.42
C LEU A 110 23.79 -6.22 -12.88
N PHE A 111 23.14 -5.10 -13.22
CA PHE A 111 23.80 -3.99 -13.92
C PHE A 111 23.68 -2.64 -13.21
N GLU A 112 22.64 -2.42 -12.38
CA GLU A 112 22.36 -1.10 -11.80
C GLU A 112 22.62 -1.03 -10.29
N SER A 113 22.33 -2.09 -9.54
CA SER A 113 22.47 -2.16 -8.08
C SER A 113 23.90 -1.93 -7.58
N GLY A 114 24.90 -2.13 -8.45
CA GLY A 114 26.32 -2.11 -8.10
C GLY A 114 26.80 -3.37 -7.35
N CYS A 115 25.95 -4.40 -7.20
CA CYS A 115 26.33 -5.64 -6.52
C CYS A 115 27.23 -6.56 -7.37
N TYR A 116 27.23 -6.39 -8.70
CA TYR A 116 27.99 -7.22 -9.63
C TYR A 116 28.83 -6.36 -10.58
N GLU A 117 30.06 -6.80 -10.84
CA GLU A 117 30.91 -6.28 -11.92
C GLU A 117 30.90 -7.26 -13.08
N ILE A 118 30.02 -7.02 -14.07
CA ILE A 118 29.84 -7.92 -15.20
C ILE A 118 30.62 -7.42 -16.42
N PRO A 119 31.58 -8.21 -16.96
CA PRO A 119 32.27 -7.87 -18.19
C PRO A 119 31.30 -7.70 -19.38
N GLU A 120 31.45 -6.62 -20.16
CA GLU A 120 30.57 -6.33 -21.31
C GLU A 120 30.44 -7.51 -22.30
N ASN A 121 31.51 -8.27 -22.49
CA ASN A 121 31.50 -9.42 -23.40
C ASN A 121 30.66 -10.61 -22.92
N LEU A 122 30.22 -10.62 -21.65
CA LEU A 122 29.36 -11.65 -21.07
C LEU A 122 27.88 -11.24 -21.06
N VAL A 123 27.58 -9.94 -21.13
CA VAL A 123 26.20 -9.41 -21.08
C VAL A 123 25.25 -10.12 -22.06
N PRO A 124 25.60 -10.36 -23.34
CA PRO A 124 24.69 -11.02 -24.29
C PRO A 124 24.37 -12.49 -23.98
N TYR A 125 25.07 -13.10 -23.02
CA TYR A 125 24.89 -14.51 -22.63
C TYR A 125 24.15 -14.67 -21.30
N ILE A 126 23.77 -13.56 -20.65
CA ILE A 126 23.07 -13.58 -19.37
C ILE A 126 21.57 -13.56 -19.65
N ASP A 127 20.86 -14.43 -18.94
CA ASP A 127 19.40 -14.52 -18.95
C ASP A 127 18.87 -13.74 -17.74
N CYS A 128 18.59 -12.45 -17.95
CA CYS A 128 18.15 -11.53 -16.90
C CYS A 128 16.80 -11.96 -16.32
N GLU A 129 15.83 -12.33 -17.17
CA GLU A 129 14.51 -12.82 -16.75
C GLU A 129 14.63 -14.02 -15.83
N LYS A 130 15.45 -15.02 -16.18
CA LYS A 130 15.65 -16.17 -15.31
C LYS A 130 16.31 -15.79 -13.99
N PHE A 131 17.27 -14.87 -14.00
CA PHE A 131 17.94 -14.42 -12.79
C PHE A 131 16.98 -13.66 -11.86
N GLY A 132 16.23 -12.69 -12.40
CA GLY A 132 15.26 -11.93 -11.62
C GLY A 132 14.11 -12.79 -11.11
N ARG A 133 13.63 -13.78 -11.88
CA ARG A 133 12.64 -14.74 -11.37
C ARG A 133 13.14 -15.53 -10.16
N GLU A 134 14.39 -15.99 -10.18
CA GLU A 134 14.98 -16.69 -9.03
C GLU A 134 15.15 -15.76 -7.83
N LEU A 135 15.46 -14.48 -8.05
CA LEU A 135 15.45 -13.45 -7.00
C LEU A 135 14.05 -13.21 -6.44
N ALA A 136 13.03 -13.08 -7.30
CA ALA A 136 11.65 -12.88 -6.86
C ALA A 136 11.13 -14.08 -6.04
N MET A 137 11.55 -15.30 -6.38
CA MET A 137 11.12 -16.51 -5.68
C MET A 137 11.84 -16.78 -4.36
N ASN A 138 13.11 -16.36 -4.23
CA ASN A 138 13.96 -16.74 -3.08
C ASN A 138 14.51 -15.54 -2.29
N GLY A 139 14.30 -14.32 -2.78
CA GLY A 139 14.76 -13.08 -2.16
C GLY A 139 13.80 -12.55 -1.10
N ASN A 140 14.18 -11.42 -0.48
CA ASN A 140 13.38 -10.73 0.53
C ASN A 140 12.59 -9.56 -0.09
N GLY A 141 11.74 -9.88 -1.06
CA GLY A 141 10.94 -8.86 -1.76
C GLY A 141 9.78 -9.47 -2.52
N PHE A 142 8.99 -8.59 -3.14
CA PHE A 142 7.75 -8.92 -3.80
C PHE A 142 7.51 -8.02 -5.01
N MET A 143 6.95 -8.62 -6.07
CA MET A 143 6.53 -7.88 -7.27
C MET A 143 5.09 -7.41 -7.08
N SER A 144 4.93 -6.17 -6.63
CA SER A 144 3.62 -5.53 -6.44
C SER A 144 3.12 -4.87 -7.73
N ASN A 145 1.87 -4.41 -7.72
CA ASN A 145 1.32 -3.61 -8.82
C ASN A 145 2.05 -2.27 -9.04
N ASN A 146 2.78 -1.78 -8.02
CA ASN A 146 3.54 -0.53 -8.07
C ASN A 146 5.05 -0.74 -8.31
N GLY A 147 5.49 -1.99 -8.51
CA GLY A 147 6.87 -2.36 -8.77
C GLY A 147 7.47 -3.30 -7.72
N TRP A 148 8.79 -3.46 -7.76
CA TRP A 148 9.52 -4.33 -6.83
C TRP A 148 9.68 -3.67 -5.47
N ILE A 149 9.09 -4.27 -4.44
CA ILE A 149 9.27 -3.87 -3.05
C ILE A 149 10.17 -4.89 -2.32
N GLU A 150 11.09 -4.39 -1.50
CA GLU A 150 11.98 -5.22 -0.68
C GLU A 150 12.09 -4.67 0.74
N GLU A 151 12.34 -5.56 1.70
CA GLU A 151 12.53 -5.22 3.11
C GLU A 151 14.03 -5.28 3.46
N TYR A 152 14.51 -4.27 4.20
CA TYR A 152 15.91 -4.09 4.62
C TYR A 152 16.34 -4.96 5.81
#